data_AF-A0A1Q6QYN3-F1
#
_entry.id   AF-A0A1Q6QYN3-F1
#
_cell.length_a   1.000
_cell.length_b   1.000
_cell.length_c   1.000
_cell.angle_alpha   90.00
_cell.angle_beta   90.00
_cell.angle_gamma   90.00
#
_symmetry.space_group_name_H-M   'P 1'
#
loop_
_entity.id
_entity.type
_entity.pdbx_description
1 polymer ?
#
loop_
_entity_poly.entity_id
_entity_poly.type
_entity_poly.pdbx_seq_one_letter_code
_entity_poly.pdbx_strand_id
1 'polypeptide(L)'
;MGGLSVIVLMNILLFLYILFITIFVAIILYIVISYTFEGISIMCMSKNMGYKNTFTAWIPFYNKYLLGSIAGNKIMGIISGILSFASICLGIYFYIHKELEIVLFIILIISLIITFILDTIISHKIYISHTNKYGDILTIFNILSFGLLRPIFLFIIRNKSRY
;
A
#
# COMPACT_ATOMS: atom_id res chain seq x y z
N MET A 1 -50.29 4.61 -10.82
CA MET A 1 -49.44 3.95 -9.81
C MET A 1 -47.93 4.02 -10.09
N GLY A 2 -47.44 4.57 -11.22
CA GLY A 2 -46.00 4.66 -11.51
C GLY A 2 -45.23 5.82 -10.85
N GLY A 3 -45.90 6.86 -10.34
CA GLY A 3 -45.22 8.02 -9.74
C GLY A 3 -44.44 7.68 -8.46
N LEU A 4 -45.02 6.83 -7.60
CA LEU A 4 -44.36 6.37 -6.36
C LEU A 4 -43.13 5.49 -6.66
N SER A 5 -43.20 4.62 -7.67
CA SER A 5 -42.05 3.76 -8.04
C SER A 5 -40.88 4.57 -8.61
N VAL A 6 -41.16 5.63 -9.37
CA VAL A 6 -40.11 6.53 -9.91
C VAL A 6 -39.42 7.31 -8.79
N ILE A 7 -40.18 7.82 -7.81
CA ILE A 7 -39.63 8.55 -6.66
C ILE A 7 -38.73 7.63 -5.82
N VAL A 8 -39.17 6.40 -5.54
CA VAL A 8 -38.36 5.41 -4.82
C VAL A 8 -37.07 5.08 -5.56
N LEU A 9 -37.14 4.85 -6.88
CA LEU A 9 -35.96 4.57 -7.70
C LEU A 9 -34.97 5.74 -7.67
N MET A 10 -35.45 6.97 -7.81
CA MET A 10 -34.59 8.16 -7.85
C MET A 10 -33.87 8.39 -6.50
N ASN A 11 -34.55 8.11 -5.39
CA ASN A 11 -33.94 8.18 -4.05
C ASN A 11 -32.90 7.08 -3.82
N ILE A 12 -33.13 5.85 -4.31
CA ILE A 12 -32.14 4.76 -4.25
C ILE A 12 -30.89 5.14 -5.06
N LEU A 13 -31.07 5.67 -6.28
CA LEU A 13 -29.97 6.12 -7.11
C LEU A 13 -29.17 7.26 -6.46
N LEU A 14 -29.86 8.25 -5.88
CA LEU A 14 -29.23 9.34 -5.15
C LEU A 14 -28.42 8.83 -3.95
N PHE A 15 -28.97 7.89 -3.17
CA PHE A 15 -28.27 7.27 -2.05
C PHE A 15 -27.00 6.54 -2.52
N LEU A 16 -27.11 5.71 -3.57
CA LEU A 16 -25.97 5.00 -4.15
C LEU A 16 -24.89 5.97 -4.64
N TYR A 17 -25.29 7.09 -5.25
CA TYR A 17 -24.37 8.11 -5.72
C TYR A 17 -23.61 8.81 -4.59
N ILE A 18 -24.32 9.22 -3.52
CA ILE A 18 -23.68 9.83 -2.34
C ILE A 18 -22.74 8.82 -1.64
N LEU A 19 -23.17 7.56 -1.54
CA LEU A 19 -22.35 6.49 -0.99
C LEU A 19 -21.07 6.30 -1.80
N PHE A 20 -21.17 6.29 -3.13
CA PHE A 20 -20.01 6.20 -4.03
C PHE A 20 -19.03 7.36 -3.82
N ILE A 21 -19.51 8.61 -3.77
CA ILE A 21 -18.67 9.79 -3.50
C ILE A 21 -17.98 9.65 -2.15
N THR A 22 -18.71 9.23 -1.12
CA THR A 22 -18.18 9.10 0.24
C THR A 22 -17.05 8.07 0.30
N ILE A 23 -17.24 6.91 -0.34
CA ILE A 23 -16.19 5.88 -0.43
C ILE A 23 -14.99 6.41 -1.21
N PHE A 24 -15.22 7.11 -2.32
CA PHE A 24 -14.14 7.66 -3.13
C PHE A 24 -13.29 8.69 -2.37
N VAL A 25 -13.93 9.61 -1.64
CA VAL A 25 -13.24 10.58 -0.77
C VAL A 25 -12.45 9.86 0.32
N ALA A 26 -13.03 8.83 0.96
CA ALA A 26 -12.35 8.04 1.98
C ALA A 26 -11.10 7.34 1.43
N ILE A 27 -11.16 6.80 0.21
CA ILE A 27 -10.01 6.16 -0.46
C ILE A 27 -8.90 7.19 -0.72
N ILE A 28 -9.22 8.38 -1.24
CA ILE A 28 -8.23 9.44 -1.49
C ILE A 28 -7.54 9.84 -0.18
N LEU A 29 -8.33 10.11 0.88
CA LEU A 29 -7.79 10.46 2.19
C LEU A 29 -6.89 9.37 2.74
N TYR A 30 -7.31 8.11 2.62
CA TYR A 30 -6.53 6.96 3.03
C TYR A 30 -5.19 6.88 2.28
N ILE A 31 -5.17 7.09 0.96
CA ILE A 31 -3.93 7.08 0.15
C ILE A 31 -2.97 8.17 0.63
N VAL A 32 -3.46 9.40 0.83
CA VAL A 32 -2.63 10.53 1.30
C VAL A 32 -2.04 10.24 2.68
N ILE A 33 -2.87 9.80 3.64
CA ILE A 33 -2.41 9.48 5.00
C ILE A 33 -1.40 8.34 4.96
N SER A 34 -1.69 7.26 4.24
CA SER A 34 -0.81 6.10 4.12
C SER A 34 0.55 6.47 3.55
N TYR A 35 0.56 7.27 2.48
CA TYR A 35 1.79 7.74 1.86
C TYR A 35 2.63 8.60 2.81
N THR A 36 1.99 9.55 3.53
CA THR A 36 2.70 10.40 4.49
C THR A 36 3.26 9.60 5.67
N PHE A 37 2.50 8.65 6.20
CA PHE A 37 2.93 7.82 7.32
C PHE A 37 4.10 6.92 6.94
N GLU A 38 4.01 6.26 5.78
CA GLU A 38 5.07 5.41 5.26
C GLU A 38 6.34 6.24 5.00
N GLY A 39 6.23 7.38 4.32
CA GLY A 39 7.35 8.28 4.03
C GLY A 39 8.06 8.78 5.31
N ILE A 40 7.31 9.25 6.31
CA ILE A 40 7.87 9.69 7.59
C ILE A 40 8.56 8.54 8.32
N SER A 41 7.94 7.35 8.34
CA SER A 41 8.49 6.18 9.03
C SER A 41 9.86 5.78 8.47
N ILE A 42 9.97 5.73 7.14
CA ILE A 42 11.18 5.30 6.44
C ILE A 42 12.26 6.37 6.53
N MET A 43 11.90 7.64 6.45
CA MET A 43 12.84 8.75 6.69
C MET A 43 13.45 8.67 8.09
N CYS A 44 12.64 8.40 9.12
CA CYS A 44 13.11 8.28 10.50
C CYS A 44 14.00 7.05 10.71
N MET A 45 13.57 5.88 10.24
CA MET A 45 14.37 4.65 10.30
C MET A 45 15.69 4.78 9.53
N SER A 46 15.66 5.44 8.36
CA SER A 46 16.82 5.73 7.52
C SER A 46 17.82 6.67 8.23
N LYS A 47 17.32 7.71 8.93
CA LYS A 47 18.15 8.59 9.75
C LYS A 47 18.84 7.82 10.88
N ASN A 48 18.11 6.93 11.55
CA ASN A 48 18.66 6.11 12.65
C ASN A 48 19.75 5.13 12.16
N MET A 49 19.73 4.76 10.88
CA MET A 49 20.75 3.92 10.24
C MET A 49 21.93 4.72 9.64
N GLY A 50 21.94 6.05 9.73
CA GLY A 50 23.05 6.89 9.25
C GLY A 50 23.07 7.11 7.72
N TYR A 51 21.97 6.90 7.01
CA TYR A 51 21.91 7.20 5.57
C TYR A 51 21.96 8.72 5.33
N LYS A 52 22.80 9.16 4.37
CA LYS A 52 23.04 10.58 4.08
C LYS A 52 21.82 11.32 3.50
N ASN A 53 21.05 10.67 2.62
CA ASN A 53 19.93 11.30 1.91
C ASN A 53 18.57 10.77 2.39
N THR A 54 18.16 11.12 3.61
CA THR A 54 16.92 10.63 4.23
C THR A 54 15.64 11.06 3.50
N PHE A 55 15.66 12.23 2.84
CA PHE A 55 14.51 12.76 2.08
C PHE A 55 14.17 11.94 0.82
N THR A 56 15.06 11.06 0.36
CA THR A 56 14.77 10.18 -0.78
C THR A 56 13.67 9.16 -0.50
N ALA A 57 13.29 8.96 0.77
CA ALA A 57 12.14 8.17 1.19
C ALA A 57 10.80 8.69 0.62
N TRP A 58 10.73 9.96 0.24
CA TRP A 58 9.53 10.56 -0.36
C TRP A 58 9.41 10.30 -1.86
N ILE A 59 10.30 9.52 -2.47
CA ILE A 59 10.18 9.13 -3.87
C ILE A 59 9.53 7.73 -3.91
N PRO A 60 8.32 7.53 -4.46
CA PRO A 60 7.56 6.28 -4.32
C PRO A 60 8.33 5.00 -4.65
N PHE A 61 9.10 4.98 -5.74
CA PHE A 61 9.89 3.80 -6.14
C PHE A 61 11.14 3.60 -5.28
N TYR A 62 11.80 4.70 -4.91
CA TYR A 62 12.96 4.65 -4.03
C TYR A 62 12.57 4.29 -2.59
N ASN A 63 11.33 4.60 -2.20
CA ASN A 63 10.77 4.27 -0.92
C ASN A 63 10.76 2.74 -0.70
N LYS A 64 10.30 1.98 -1.71
CA LYS A 64 10.33 0.50 -1.68
C LYS A 64 11.76 -0.07 -1.62
N TYR A 65 12.70 0.55 -2.30
CA TYR A 65 14.12 0.19 -2.20
C TYR A 65 14.65 0.39 -0.77
N LEU A 66 14.41 1.56 -0.19
CA LEU A 66 14.85 1.88 1.18
C LEU A 66 14.23 0.94 2.21
N LEU A 67 12.95 0.61 2.06
CA LEU A 67 12.27 -0.40 2.90
C LEU A 67 12.97 -1.75 2.86
N GLY A 68 13.31 -2.25 1.66
CA GLY A 68 14.08 -3.49 1.53
C GLY A 68 15.45 -3.39 2.20
N SER A 69 16.12 -2.23 2.07
CA SER A 69 17.40 -1.97 2.74
C SER A 69 17.29 -1.99 4.26
N ILE A 70 16.25 -1.36 4.83
CA ILE A 70 15.97 -1.34 6.28
C ILE A 70 15.65 -2.75 6.77
N ALA A 71 14.90 -3.54 6.00
CA ALA A 71 14.60 -4.94 6.29
C ALA A 71 15.81 -5.88 6.14
N GLY A 72 16.98 -5.39 5.70
CA GLY A 72 18.19 -6.18 5.52
C GLY A 72 18.24 -6.97 4.21
N ASN A 73 17.30 -6.78 3.29
CA ASN A 73 17.35 -7.37 1.96
C ASN A 73 16.97 -6.35 0.87
N LYS A 74 18.01 -5.68 0.35
CA LYS A 74 17.88 -4.68 -0.73
C LYS A 74 17.24 -5.25 -1.99
N ILE A 75 17.55 -6.50 -2.34
CA ILE A 75 17.07 -7.15 -3.57
C ILE A 75 15.55 -7.30 -3.53
N MET A 76 14.98 -7.72 -2.39
CA MET A 76 13.53 -7.84 -2.23
C MET A 76 12.82 -6.50 -2.42
N GLY A 77 13.40 -5.40 -1.92
CA GLY A 77 12.86 -4.04 -2.11
C GLY A 77 12.87 -3.60 -3.57
N ILE A 78 13.95 -3.90 -4.31
CA ILE A 78 14.05 -3.60 -5.75
C ILE A 78 12.99 -4.38 -6.53
N ILE A 79 12.88 -5.69 -6.29
CA ILE A 79 11.91 -6.54 -6.98
C ILE A 79 10.48 -6.05 -6.73
N SER A 80 10.13 -5.76 -5.48
CA SER A 80 8.81 -5.19 -5.14
C SER A 80 8.56 -3.85 -5.85
N GLY A 81 9.59 -2.99 -5.94
CA GLY A 81 9.53 -1.72 -6.65
C GLY A 81 9.24 -1.88 -8.14
N ILE A 82 10.00 -2.74 -8.82
CA ILE A 82 9.84 -3.02 -10.27
C ILE A 82 8.46 -3.60 -10.56
N LEU A 83 8.01 -4.55 -9.73
CA LEU A 83 6.74 -5.24 -9.93
C LEU A 83 5.55 -4.29 -9.71
N SER A 84 5.66 -3.39 -8.74
CA SER A 84 4.68 -2.31 -8.53
C SER A 84 4.65 -1.30 -9.67
N PHE A 85 5.81 -0.99 -10.26
CA PHE A 85 5.86 -0.13 -11.43
C PHE A 85 5.19 -0.80 -12.64
N ALA A 86 5.47 -2.08 -12.86
CA ALA A 86 4.84 -2.87 -13.92
C ALA A 86 3.32 -2.94 -13.75
N SER A 87 2.81 -3.13 -12.53
CA SER A 87 1.36 -3.16 -12.28
C SER A 87 0.69 -1.81 -12.53
N ILE A 88 1.34 -0.69 -12.18
CA ILE A 88 0.85 0.66 -12.50
C ILE A 88 0.81 0.86 -14.03
N CYS A 89 1.87 0.51 -14.74
CA CYS A 89 1.92 0.62 -16.20
C CYS A 89 0.81 -0.21 -16.88
N LEU A 90 0.60 -1.46 -16.44
CA LEU A 90 -0.48 -2.31 -16.93
C LEU A 90 -1.86 -1.74 -16.58
N GLY A 91 -2.03 -1.17 -15.38
CA GLY A 91 -3.27 -0.51 -14.97
C GLY A 91 -3.62 0.68 -15.86
N ILE A 92 -2.64 1.54 -16.17
CA ILE A 92 -2.80 2.67 -17.10
C ILE A 92 -3.14 2.17 -18.50
N TYR A 93 -2.47 1.11 -18.97
CA TYR A 93 -2.74 0.50 -20.26
C TYR A 93 -4.21 0.06 -20.40
N PHE A 94 -4.74 -0.67 -19.41
CA PHE A 94 -6.14 -1.08 -19.39
C PHE A 94 -7.11 0.10 -19.30
N TYR A 95 -6.77 1.15 -18.56
CA TYR A 95 -7.59 2.35 -18.46
C TYR A 95 -7.75 3.07 -19.81
N ILE A 96 -6.66 3.15 -20.60
CA ILE A 96 -6.65 3.83 -21.91
C ILE A 96 -7.37 2.98 -22.96
N HIS A 97 -7.02 1.69 -23.09
CA HIS A 97 -7.52 0.84 -24.17
C HIS A 97 -8.95 0.37 -23.93
N LYS A 98 -9.43 0.34 -22.67
CA LYS A 98 -10.77 -0.14 -22.25
C LYS A 98 -11.10 -1.60 -22.63
N GLU A 99 -10.20 -2.28 -23.33
CA GLU A 99 -10.28 -3.69 -23.67
C GLU A 99 -9.49 -4.52 -22.64
N LEU A 100 -10.11 -5.59 -22.16
CA LEU A 100 -9.50 -6.50 -21.19
C LEU A 100 -8.89 -7.70 -21.91
N GLU A 101 -7.61 -7.59 -22.26
CA GLU A 101 -6.82 -8.75 -22.66
C GLU A 101 -6.61 -9.69 -21.46
N ILE A 102 -7.23 -10.86 -21.51
CA ILE A 102 -7.23 -11.84 -20.41
C ILE A 102 -5.81 -12.20 -19.96
N VAL A 103 -4.87 -12.34 -20.90
CA VAL A 103 -3.47 -12.71 -20.60
C VAL A 103 -2.78 -11.60 -19.80
N LEU A 104 -2.85 -10.34 -20.25
CA LEU A 104 -2.28 -9.20 -19.53
C LEU A 104 -2.95 -9.00 -18.17
N PHE A 105 -4.24 -9.30 -18.07
CA PHE A 105 -4.98 -9.19 -16.81
C PHE A 105 -4.50 -10.24 -15.80
N ILE A 106 -4.30 -11.49 -16.23
CA ILE A 106 -3.71 -12.54 -15.39
C ILE A 106 -2.30 -12.15 -14.93
N ILE A 107 -1.47 -11.58 -15.80
CA ILE A 107 -0.13 -11.09 -15.45
C ILE A 107 -0.21 -9.99 -14.39
N LEU A 108 -1.16 -9.05 -14.52
CA LEU A 108 -1.39 -8.01 -13.53
C LEU A 108 -1.78 -8.61 -12.17
N ILE A 109 -2.68 -9.58 -12.13
CA ILE A 109 -3.10 -10.23 -10.88
C ILE A 109 -1.93 -10.95 -10.20
N ILE A 110 -1.15 -11.73 -10.95
CA ILE A 110 0.03 -12.43 -10.41
C ILE A 110 1.05 -11.42 -9.87
N SER A 111 1.29 -10.33 -10.61
CA SER A 111 2.17 -9.24 -10.20
C SER A 111 1.73 -8.61 -8.87
N LEU A 112 0.44 -8.33 -8.70
CA LEU A 112 -0.10 -7.78 -7.45
C LEU A 112 0.06 -8.76 -6.27
N ILE A 113 -0.22 -10.05 -6.49
CA ILE A 113 -0.10 -11.09 -5.44
C ILE A 113 1.36 -11.22 -4.99
N ILE A 114 2.30 -11.33 -5.93
CA ILE A 114 3.73 -11.45 -5.60
C ILE A 114 4.22 -10.17 -4.88
N THR A 115 3.79 -8.99 -5.35
CA THR A 115 4.14 -7.72 -4.68
C THR A 115 3.65 -7.69 -3.23
N PHE A 116 2.41 -8.15 -2.99
CA PHE A 116 1.85 -8.23 -1.65
C PHE A 116 2.63 -9.19 -0.73
N ILE A 117 3.02 -10.36 -1.25
CA ILE A 117 3.85 -11.33 -0.50
C ILE A 117 5.22 -10.73 -0.17
N LEU A 118 5.88 -10.06 -1.12
CA LEU A 118 7.16 -9.42 -0.86
C LEU A 118 7.06 -8.31 0.18
N ASP A 119 6.04 -7.45 0.05
CA ASP A 119 5.80 -6.34 0.96
C ASP A 119 5.47 -6.81 2.39
N THR A 120 4.74 -7.92 2.54
CA THR A 120 4.46 -8.53 3.84
C THR A 120 5.73 -9.12 4.48
N ILE A 121 6.58 -9.81 3.70
CA ILE A 121 7.86 -10.33 4.20
C ILE A 121 8.81 -9.19 4.63
N ILE A 122 8.92 -8.13 3.83
CA ILE A 122 9.72 -6.96 4.17
C ILE A 122 9.22 -6.34 5.49
N SER A 123 7.91 -6.16 5.62
CA SER A 123 7.29 -5.60 6.82
C SER A 123 7.53 -6.49 8.05
N HIS A 124 7.38 -7.80 7.92
CA HIS A 124 7.65 -8.77 8.98
C HIS A 124 9.06 -8.64 9.55
N LYS A 125 10.07 -8.57 8.68
CA LYS A 125 11.47 -8.40 9.08
C LYS A 125 11.70 -7.09 9.83
N ILE A 126 11.02 -6.02 9.42
CA ILE A 126 11.08 -4.73 10.13
C ILE A 126 10.40 -4.85 11.50
N TYR A 127 9.23 -5.48 11.59
CA TYR A 127 8.47 -5.62 12.84
C TYR A 127 9.23 -6.44 13.89
N ILE A 128 9.77 -7.60 13.52
CA ILE A 128 10.57 -8.42 14.44
C ILE A 128 11.80 -7.63 14.91
N SER A 129 12.52 -6.99 13.99
CA SER A 129 13.76 -6.28 14.35
C SER A 129 13.56 -5.06 15.26
N HIS A 130 12.35 -4.49 15.34
CA HIS A 130 12.06 -3.30 16.17
C HIS A 130 11.18 -3.58 17.38
N THR A 131 10.49 -4.73 17.44
CA THR A 131 9.52 -5.00 18.51
C THR A 131 9.65 -6.36 19.19
N ASN A 132 10.45 -7.29 18.65
CA ASN A 132 10.81 -8.67 19.08
C ASN A 132 9.67 -9.58 19.61
N LYS A 133 8.82 -9.08 20.51
CA LYS A 133 7.68 -9.75 21.16
C LYS A 133 6.34 -9.63 20.40
N TYR A 134 6.14 -8.58 19.60
CA TYR A 134 4.86 -8.31 18.92
C TYR A 134 4.93 -8.36 17.39
N GLY A 135 6.07 -8.76 16.82
CA GLY A 135 6.29 -8.75 15.37
C GLY A 135 5.31 -9.63 14.61
N ASP A 136 5.04 -10.83 15.12
CA ASP A 136 4.14 -11.80 14.50
C ASP A 136 2.68 -11.33 14.51
N ILE A 137 2.24 -10.75 15.63
CA ILE A 137 0.88 -10.22 15.78
C ILE A 137 0.64 -9.08 14.78
N LEU A 138 1.61 -8.16 14.64
CA LEU A 138 1.52 -7.08 13.66
C LEU A 138 1.44 -7.61 12.22
N THR A 139 2.15 -8.70 11.91
CA THR A 139 2.04 -9.30 10.58
C THR A 139 0.71 -9.97 10.31
N ILE A 140 0.12 -10.65 11.31
CA ILE A 140 -1.20 -11.27 11.15
C ILE A 140 -2.24 -10.20 10.85
N PHE A 141 -2.25 -9.10 11.60
CA PHE A 141 -3.14 -7.98 11.31
C PHE A 141 -2.87 -7.33 9.95
N ASN A 142 -1.61 -7.26 9.53
CA ASN A 142 -1.26 -6.74 8.22
C ASN A 142 -1.79 -7.62 7.08
N ILE A 143 -1.71 -8.95 7.23
CA ILE A 143 -2.24 -9.90 6.25
C ILE A 143 -3.76 -9.83 6.20
N LEU A 144 -4.43 -9.85 7.37
CA LEU A 144 -5.89 -9.76 7.49
C LEU A 144 -6.45 -8.46 6.91
N SER A 145 -5.70 -7.36 7.01
CA SER A 145 -6.08 -6.06 6.45
C SER A 145 -5.65 -5.87 4.99
N PHE A 146 -5.16 -6.92 4.31
CA PHE A 146 -4.62 -6.84 2.95
C PHE A 146 -3.57 -5.73 2.77
N GLY A 147 -2.74 -5.50 3.79
CA GLY A 147 -1.65 -4.53 3.74
C GLY A 147 -2.05 -3.11 4.15
N LEU A 148 -3.34 -2.86 4.43
CA LEU A 148 -3.83 -1.50 4.70
C LEU A 148 -3.25 -0.91 5.99
N LEU A 149 -2.95 -1.75 6.98
CA LEU A 149 -2.42 -1.31 8.28
C LEU A 149 -0.90 -1.10 8.30
N ARG A 150 -0.17 -1.55 7.26
CA ARG A 150 1.29 -1.47 7.21
C ARG A 150 1.84 -0.05 7.44
N PRO A 151 1.35 1.01 6.76
CA PRO A 151 1.87 2.36 6.99
C PRO A 151 1.72 2.83 8.43
N ILE A 152 0.60 2.49 9.06
CA ILE A 152 0.31 2.83 10.47
C ILE A 152 1.26 2.08 11.40
N PHE A 153 1.45 0.78 11.20
CA PHE A 153 2.36 -0.01 12.00
C PHE A 153 3.80 0.49 11.89
N LEU A 154 4.30 0.71 10.66
CA LEU A 154 5.62 1.28 10.42
C LEU A 154 5.81 2.63 11.11
N PHE A 155 4.80 3.50 11.07
CA PHE A 155 4.82 4.79 11.75
C PHE A 155 4.95 4.65 13.28
N ILE A 156 4.22 3.72 13.90
CA ILE A 156 4.27 3.46 15.34
C ILE A 156 5.64 2.94 15.78
N ILE A 157 6.24 2.04 14.99
CA ILE A 157 7.50 1.39 15.37
C ILE A 157 8.77 2.18 15.01
N ARG A 158 8.65 3.25 14.21
CA ARG A 158 9.79 3.98 13.61
C ARG A 158 10.89 4.45 14.59
N ASN A 159 10.51 4.74 15.84
CA ASN A 159 11.41 5.28 16.86
C ASN A 159 12.00 4.19 17.78
N LYS A 160 11.56 2.93 17.66
CA LYS A 160 12.13 1.86 18.48
C LYS A 160 13.49 1.49 17.90
N SER A 161 14.55 1.73 18.67
CA SER A 161 15.90 1.38 18.27
C SER A 161 16.06 -0.15 18.17
N ARG A 162 16.86 -0.62 17.20
CA ARG A 162 17.38 -1.99 17.16
C ARG A 162 18.30 -2.18 18.38
N TYR A 163 17.75 -2.70 19.47
CA TYR A 163 18.51 -3.26 20.58
C TYR A 163 18.01 -4.68 20.84
#